data_AF-A0A925CR21-F1
#
_entry.id   AF-A0A925CR21-F1
#
_cell.length_a   1.000
_cell.length_b   1.000
_cell.length_c   1.000
_cell.angle_alpha   90.00
_cell.angle_beta   90.00
_cell.angle_gamma   90.00
#
_symmetry.space_group_name_H-M   'P 1'
#
loop_
_entity.id
_entity.type
_entity.pdbx_description
1 polymer ?
#
loop_
_entity_poly.entity_id
_entity_poly.type
_entity_poly.pdbx_seq_one_letter_code
_entity_poly.pdbx_strand_id
1 'polypeptide(L)' 'MPEISRFFGIVIRMYYLDHNPPHVHAHCGGSTAVIRISPFDVIFGDLPPRALAMVREWATLHQNEREAN' A
#
# COMPACT_ATOMS: atom_id res chain seq x y z
N MET A 1 -3.05 -3.94 -12.57
CA MET A 1 -2.58 -2.99 -11.54
C MET A 1 -1.15 -2.63 -11.89
N PRO A 2 -0.86 -1.42 -12.41
CA PRO A 2 0.52 -0.97 -12.53
C PRO A 2 1.23 -1.02 -11.16
N GLU A 3 2.52 -1.31 -11.20
CA GLU A 3 3.41 -1.15 -10.05
C GLU A 3 3.67 0.33 -9.84
N ILE A 4 3.42 0.81 -8.63
CA ILE A 4 3.61 2.22 -8.26
C ILE A 4 4.88 2.43 -7.43
N SER A 5 5.34 1.40 -6.71
CA SER A 5 6.56 1.45 -5.93
C SER A 5 7.10 0.06 -5.62
N ARG A 6 8.41 -0.02 -5.39
CA ARG A 6 9.09 -1.23 -4.92
C ARG A 6 10.21 -0.86 -3.97
N PHE A 7 10.25 -1.52 -2.81
CA PHE A 7 11.26 -1.29 -1.80
C PHE A 7 11.40 -2.51 -0.89
N PHE A 8 12.62 -2.87 -0.49
CA PHE A 8 12.89 -3.94 0.48
C PHE A 8 12.17 -5.28 0.19
N GLY A 9 11.97 -5.63 -1.09
CA GLY A 9 11.24 -6.85 -1.49
C GLY A 9 9.70 -6.73 -1.42
N ILE A 10 9.19 -5.55 -1.10
CA ILE A 10 7.78 -5.18 -1.09
C ILE A 10 7.45 -4.55 -2.44
N VAL A 11 6.40 -5.03 -3.10
CA VAL A 11 5.88 -4.48 -4.35
C VAL A 11 4.50 -3.88 -4.07
N ILE A 12 4.34 -2.60 -4.37
CA ILE A 12 3.06 -1.89 -4.24
C ILE A 12 2.43 -1.72 -5.62
N ARG A 13 1.18 -2.12 -5.74
CA ARG A 13 0.37 -1.98 -6.96
C ARG A 13 -0.96 -1.31 -6.64
N MET A 14 -1.49 -0.57 -7.59
CA MET A 14 -2.81 0.06 -7.49
C MET A 14 -3.48 0.06 -8.86
N TYR A 15 -4.80 -0.10 -8.97
CA TYR A 15 -5.50 0.29 -10.19
C TYR A 15 -5.83 1.78 -10.17
N TYR A 16 -5.54 2.45 -11.28
CA TYR A 16 -5.89 3.86 -11.46
C TYR A 16 -7.41 4.12 -11.41
N LEU A 17 -8.22 3.10 -11.75
CA LEU A 17 -9.68 3.14 -11.79
C LEU A 17 -10.35 2.50 -10.55
N ASP A 18 -9.60 2.26 -9.47
CA ASP A 18 -10.16 1.58 -8.30
C ASP A 18 -11.24 2.41 -7.60
N HIS A 19 -12.24 1.71 -7.07
CA HIS A 19 -13.38 2.30 -6.38
C HIS A 19 -12.97 2.97 -5.06
N ASN A 20 -13.80 3.91 -4.58
CA ASN A 20 -13.62 4.54 -3.28
C ASN A 20 -13.97 3.52 -2.16
N PRO A 21 -13.13 3.34 -1.11
CA PRO A 21 -11.89 4.06 -0.80
C PRO A 21 -10.66 3.55 -1.58
N PRO A 22 -9.72 4.44 -1.94
CA PRO A 22 -8.45 4.06 -2.58
C PRO A 22 -7.68 3.05 -1.73
N HIS A 23 -7.30 1.94 -2.36
CA HIS A 23 -6.51 0.89 -1.73
C HIS A 23 -5.34 0.48 -2.62
N VAL A 24 -4.33 -0.11 -2.00
CA VAL A 24 -3.15 -0.66 -2.67
C VAL A 24 -3.02 -2.15 -2.36
N HIS A 25 -2.40 -2.87 -3.29
CA HIS A 25 -1.99 -4.25 -3.10
C HIS A 25 -0.50 -4.27 -2.80
N ALA A 26 -0.14 -4.73 -1.61
CA ALA A 26 1.23 -4.91 -1.19
C ALA A 26 1.58 -6.39 -1.19
N HIS A 27 2.66 -6.76 -1.89
CA HIS A 27 3.17 -8.13 -1.96
C HIS A 27 4.57 -8.20 -1.35
N CYS A 28 4.82 -9.15 -0.45
CA CYS A 28 6.13 -9.37 0.15
C CYS A 28 6.32 -10.84 0.53
N GLY A 29 7.37 -11.48 0.01
CA GLY A 29 7.76 -12.83 0.44
C GLY A 29 6.67 -13.90 0.28
N GLY A 30 5.78 -13.76 -0.70
CA GLY A 30 4.63 -14.65 -0.91
C GLY A 30 3.34 -14.23 -0.18
N SER A 31 3.43 -13.35 0.81
CA SER A 31 2.27 -12.74 1.46
C SER A 31 1.72 -11.56 0.65
N THR A 32 0.42 -11.30 0.79
CA THR A 32 -0.28 -10.22 0.10
C THR A 32 -1.28 -9.57 1.04
N ALA A 33 -1.29 -8.23 1.08
CA ALA A 33 -2.32 -7.46 1.76
C ALA A 33 -2.94 -6.40 0.86
N VAL A 34 -4.24 -6.19 1.03
CA VAL A 34 -5.00 -5.08 0.45
C VAL A 34 -5.15 -4.02 1.54
N ILE A 35 -4.63 -2.83 1.27
CA ILE A 35 -4.43 -1.79 2.29
C ILE A 35 -5.14 -0.51 1.84
N ARG A 36 -6.06 -0.02 2.66
CA ARG A 36 -6.57 1.35 2.55
C ARG A 36 -5.44 2.31 2.94
N ILE A 37 -5.16 3.30 2.11
CA ILE A 37 -4.07 4.24 2.38
C ILE A 37 -4.47 5.24 3.48
N SER A 38 -5.71 5.75 3.43
CA SER A 38 -6.20 6.76 4.36
C SER A 38 -7.67 6.50 4.78
N PRO A 39 -7.96 6.28 6.07
CA PRO A 39 -6.99 5.95 7.12
C PRO A 39 -6.25 4.65 6.78
N PHE A 40 -5.02 4.49 7.29
CA PHE A 40 -4.27 3.26 7.07
C PHE A 40 -5.00 2.08 7.72
N ASP A 41 -5.44 1.12 6.90
CA ASP A 41 -6.14 -0.07 7.37
C ASP A 41 -5.91 -1.27 6.45
N VAL A 42 -5.81 -2.45 7.03
CA VAL A 42 -5.68 -3.70 6.26
C VAL A 42 -7.09 -4.22 5.99
N ILE A 43 -7.51 -4.16 4.73
CA ILE A 43 -8.84 -4.60 4.30
C ILE A 43 -8.89 -6.13 4.15
N PHE A 44 -7.82 -6.72 3.61
CA PHE A 44 -7.74 -8.15 3.36
C PHE A 44 -6.29 -8.64 3.36
N GLY A 45 -6.10 -9.90 3.76
CA GLY A 45 -4.80 -10.56 3.75
C GLY A 45 -3.88 -10.06 4.86
N ASP A 46 -2.61 -10.36 4.72
CA ASP A 46 -1.60 -10.10 5.73
C ASP A 46 -0.23 -9.87 5.12
N LEU A 47 0.65 -9.29 5.92
CA LEU A 47 2.07 -9.16 5.63
C LEU A 47 2.85 -9.50 6.89
N PRO A 48 4.10 -9.98 6.74
CA PRO A 48 5.02 -10.05 7.87
C PRO A 48 5.07 -8.69 8.59
N PRO A 49 5.10 -8.65 9.93
CA PRO A 49 4.95 -7.40 10.69
C PRO A 49 5.91 -6.27 10.26
N ARG A 50 7.15 -6.63 9.92
CA ARG A 50 8.14 -5.68 9.41
C ARG A 50 7.74 -5.09 8.06
N ALA A 51 7.23 -5.91 7.13
CA ALA A 51 6.77 -5.43 5.84
C ALA A 51 5.55 -4.52 5.99
N LEU A 52 4.58 -4.89 6.84
CA LEU A 52 3.41 -4.05 7.11
C LEU A 52 3.80 -2.67 7.67
N ALA A 53 4.77 -2.63 8.60
CA ALA A 53 5.29 -1.37 9.13
C ALA A 53 5.91 -0.50 8.03
N MET A 54 6.69 -1.08 7.13
CA MET A 54 7.29 -0.34 6.00
C MET A 54 6.23 0.17 5.02
N VAL A 55 5.17 -0.60 4.76
CA VAL A 55 4.04 -0.15 3.93
C VAL A 55 3.27 0.99 4.61
N ARG A 56 3.14 0.97 5.94
CA ARG A 56 2.53 2.07 6.71
C ARG A 56 3.33 3.36 6.58
N GLU A 57 4.65 3.30 6.75
CA GLU A 57 5.51 4.48 6.55
C GLU A 57 5.44 5.00 5.12
N TRP A 58 5.49 4.10 4.13
CA TRP A 58 5.29 4.44 2.74
C TRP A 58 3.94 5.15 2.52
N ALA A 59 2.85 4.59 3.06
CA ALA A 59 1.51 5.17 2.93
C ALA A 59 1.42 6.56 3.58
N THR A 60 2.08 6.80 4.71
CA THR A 60 2.13 8.12 5.36
C THR A 60 2.87 9.15 4.51
N LEU A 61 4.03 8.79 3.96
CA LEU A 61 4.82 9.69 3.10
C LEU A 61 4.05 10.12 1.84
N HIS A 62 3.33 9.18 1.21
CA HIS A 62 2.62 9.42 -0.05
C HIS A 62 1.21 10.01 0.16
N GLN A 63 0.68 10.00 1.39
CA GLN A 63 -0.52 10.76 1.73
C GLN A 63 -0.26 12.27 1.64
N ASN A 64 0.89 12.72 2.18
CA ASN A 64 1.25 14.13 2.21
C ASN A 64 1.51 14.70 0.81
N GLU A 65 1.95 13.87 -0.15
CA GLU A 65 2.16 14.29 -1.55
C GLU A 65 0.85 14.69 -2.26
N ARG A 66 -0.32 14.23 -1.79
CA ARG A 66 -1.62 14.58 -2.36
C ARG A 66 -2.18 15.92 -1.87
N GLU A 67 -1.71 16.42 -0.72
CA GLU A 67 -2.19 17.70 -0.14
C GLU A 67 -1.43 18.92 -0.66
N ALA A 68 -0.34 18.71 -1.41
CA ALA A 68 0.54 19.77 -1.92
C ALA A 68 0.24 20.22 -3.37
N ASN A 69 -0.91 19.83 -3.94
CA ASN A 69 -1.31 20.18 -5.31
C ASN A 69 -2.76 20.69 -5.39
#